data_AF-A0A242ZMK9-F1
#
_entry.id   AF-A0A242ZMK9-F1
#
_cell.length_a   1.000
_cell.length_b   1.000
_cell.length_c   1.000
_cell.angle_alpha   90.00
_cell.angle_beta   90.00
_cell.angle_gamma   90.00
#
_symmetry.space_group_name_H-M   'P 1'
#
loop_
_entity.id
_entity.type
_entity.pdbx_description
1 polymer ?
#
loop_
_entity_poly.entity_id
_entity_poly.type
_entity_poly.pdbx_seq_one_letter_code
_entity_poly.pdbx_strand_id
1 'polypeptide(L)'
;MNIEQEILKLKYHKELMLTMLLHEDSEKFAFYHQIINYDLERKDEKAILNIISLFNKRLSEENNFDFEKEFFDSISLQVIYDCNIKPTIDEYEAYLKTLNVPLNPKYLLMAINRQHESNNACQFLLEQYLKK
;
A
#
# COMPACT_ATOMS: atom_id res chain seq x y z
N MET A 1 9.96 28.30 22.26
CA MET A 1 8.96 27.66 21.37
C MET A 1 9.03 26.17 21.64
N ASN A 2 7.94 25.52 22.06
CA ASN A 2 7.96 24.11 22.45
C ASN A 2 7.92 23.22 21.20
N ILE A 3 8.85 22.27 21.07
CA ILE A 3 8.93 21.31 19.96
C ILE A 3 7.61 20.54 19.80
N GLU A 4 6.97 20.17 20.90
CA GLU A 4 5.68 19.46 20.88
C GLU A 4 4.58 20.30 20.20
N GLN A 5 4.55 21.60 20.49
CA GLN A 5 3.59 22.53 19.88
C GLN A 5 3.83 22.68 18.38
N GLU A 6 5.08 22.69 17.95
CA GLU A 6 5.42 22.75 16.52
C GLU A 6 5.06 21.44 15.80
N ILE A 7 5.26 20.28 16.43
CA ILE A 7 4.82 18.99 15.89
C ILE A 7 3.30 18.94 15.73
N LEU A 8 2.54 19.40 16.74
CA LEU A 8 1.07 19.44 16.67
C LEU A 8 0.59 20.36 15.55
N LYS A 9 1.21 21.53 15.37
CA LYS A 9 0.90 22.43 14.24
C LYS A 9 1.20 21.77 12.89
N LEU A 10 2.33 21.07 12.76
CA LEU A 10 2.68 20.37 11.52
C LEU A 10 1.68 19.26 11.19
N LYS A 11 1.25 18.46 12.18
CA LYS A 11 0.22 17.43 12.00
C LYS A 11 -1.10 18.05 11.55
N TYR A 12 -1.54 19.13 12.21
CA TYR A 12 -2.75 19.85 11.82
C TYR A 12 -2.67 20.43 10.40
N HIS A 13 -1.55 21.06 10.02
CA HIS A 13 -1.38 21.60 8.67
C HIS A 13 -1.38 20.48 7.61
N LYS A 14 -0.81 19.31 7.89
CA LYS A 14 -0.84 18.13 7.01
C LYS A 14 -2.28 17.68 6.75
N GLU A 15 -3.09 17.57 7.79
CA GLU A 15 -4.52 17.22 7.69
C GLU A 15 -5.33 18.27 6.93
N LEU A 16 -5.06 19.56 7.17
CA LEU A 16 -5.75 20.65 6.48
C LEU A 16 -5.45 20.67 4.98
N MET A 17 -4.17 20.52 4.60
CA MET A 17 -3.76 20.45 3.19
C MET A 17 -4.43 19.28 2.48
N LEU A 18 -4.49 18.11 3.14
CA LEU A 18 -5.19 16.95 2.62
C LEU A 18 -6.69 17.21 2.43
N THR A 19 -7.34 17.81 3.43
CA THR A 19 -8.76 18.20 3.36
C THR A 19 -9.03 19.11 2.16
N MET A 20 -8.16 20.09 1.93
CA MET A 20 -8.28 21.01 0.79
C MET A 20 -8.10 20.30 -0.56
N LEU A 21 -7.11 19.42 -0.68
CA LEU A 21 -6.86 18.63 -1.89
C LEU A 21 -8.02 17.70 -2.25
N LEU A 22 -8.76 17.23 -1.24
CA LEU A 22 -9.88 16.31 -1.37
C LEU A 22 -11.25 17.01 -1.47
N HIS A 23 -11.28 18.35 -1.46
CA HIS A 23 -12.54 19.10 -1.46
C HIS A 23 -13.42 18.83 -2.69
N GLU A 24 -12.79 18.69 -3.86
CA GLU A 24 -13.50 18.44 -5.13
C GLU A 24 -13.76 16.95 -5.38
N ASP A 25 -12.84 16.08 -4.92
CA ASP A 25 -12.95 14.63 -5.06
C ASP A 25 -12.29 13.95 -3.86
N SER A 26 -13.14 13.46 -2.95
CA SER A 26 -12.72 12.80 -1.72
C SER A 26 -12.02 11.45 -1.95
N GLU A 27 -12.15 10.86 -3.14
CA GLU A 27 -11.60 9.55 -3.46
C GLU A 27 -10.34 9.62 -4.33
N LYS A 28 -10.08 10.76 -4.99
CA LYS A 28 -8.89 10.98 -5.84
C LYS A 28 -7.58 10.57 -5.21
N PHE A 29 -7.39 10.87 -3.93
CA PHE A 29 -6.17 10.54 -3.18
C PHE A 29 -6.41 9.55 -2.03
N ALA A 30 -7.36 8.61 -2.20
CA ALA A 30 -7.77 7.67 -1.15
C ALA A 30 -6.61 6.88 -0.49
N PHE A 31 -5.60 6.42 -1.23
CA PHE A 31 -4.46 5.70 -0.65
C PHE A 31 -3.59 6.62 0.21
N TYR A 32 -3.18 7.78 -0.33
CA TYR A 32 -2.41 8.77 0.42
C TYR A 32 -3.18 9.31 1.63
N HIS A 33 -4.51 9.36 1.59
CA HIS A 33 -5.32 9.68 2.76
C HIS A 33 -5.16 8.64 3.87
N GLN A 34 -5.10 7.35 3.53
CA GLN A 34 -4.80 6.30 4.50
C GLN A 34 -3.36 6.42 5.03
N ILE A 35 -2.38 6.70 4.18
CA ILE A 35 -0.99 6.94 4.61
C ILE A 35 -0.93 8.07 5.65
N ILE A 36 -1.61 9.19 5.40
CA ILE A 36 -1.59 10.36 6.28
C ILE A 36 -2.32 10.09 7.59
N ASN A 37 -3.53 9.52 7.54
CA ASN A 37 -4.37 9.34 8.71
C ASN A 37 -3.85 8.28 9.68
N TYR A 38 -3.15 7.27 9.17
CA TYR A 38 -2.55 6.22 9.99
C TYR A 38 -1.08 6.50 10.34
N ASP A 39 -0.60 7.72 10.05
CA ASP A 39 0.77 8.20 10.32
C ASP A 39 1.85 7.24 9.80
N LEU A 40 1.61 6.67 8.61
CA LEU A 40 2.52 5.71 7.99
C LEU A 40 3.80 6.39 7.52
N GLU A 41 4.92 5.70 7.69
CA GLU A 41 6.21 6.16 7.23
C GLU A 41 6.39 5.84 5.73
N ARG A 42 7.34 6.54 5.09
CA ARG A 42 7.73 6.28 3.70
C ARG A 42 8.08 4.81 3.46
N LYS A 43 8.66 4.12 4.44
CA LYS A 43 9.01 2.70 4.32
C LYS A 43 7.76 1.81 4.19
N ASP A 44 6.68 2.16 4.89
CA ASP A 44 5.43 1.39 4.90
C ASP A 44 4.70 1.58 3.57
N GLU A 45 4.59 2.83 3.12
CA GLU A 45 4.09 3.19 1.79
C GLU A 45 4.84 2.42 0.70
N LYS A 46 6.18 2.49 0.72
CA LYS A 46 7.02 1.81 -0.27
C LYS A 46 6.85 0.30 -0.21
N ALA A 47 6.72 -0.28 0.98
CA ALA A 47 6.50 -1.72 1.13
C ALA A 47 5.16 -2.16 0.56
N ILE A 48 4.09 -1.42 0.84
CA ILE A 48 2.75 -1.66 0.28
C ILE A 48 2.81 -1.65 -1.25
N LEU A 49 3.40 -0.62 -1.86
CA LEU A 49 3.47 -0.50 -3.31
C LEU A 49 4.36 -1.59 -3.94
N ASN A 50 5.47 -1.97 -3.29
CA ASN A 50 6.32 -3.07 -3.77
C ASN A 50 5.63 -4.43 -3.70
N ILE A 51 4.77 -4.68 -2.70
CA ILE A 51 3.95 -5.90 -2.66
C ILE A 51 3.03 -5.96 -3.88
N ILE A 52 2.38 -4.84 -4.21
CA ILE A 52 1.52 -4.77 -5.39
C ILE A 52 2.34 -4.93 -6.69
N SER A 53 3.52 -4.33 -6.79
CA SER A 53 4.46 -4.51 -7.91
C SER A 53 4.83 -5.98 -8.11
N LEU A 54 5.25 -6.65 -7.03
CA LEU A 54 5.58 -8.08 -7.03
C LEU A 54 4.42 -8.93 -7.57
N PHE A 55 3.20 -8.64 -7.13
CA PHE A 55 2.01 -9.35 -7.58
C PHE A 55 1.68 -9.06 -9.03
N ASN A 56 1.85 -7.83 -9.51
CA ASN A 56 1.68 -7.51 -10.93
C ASN A 56 2.65 -8.33 -11.79
N LYS A 57 3.93 -8.38 -11.41
CA LYS A 57 4.96 -9.14 -12.12
C LYS A 57 4.65 -10.64 -12.18
N ARG A 58 4.19 -11.21 -11.06
CA ARG A 58 3.75 -12.61 -11.02
C ARG A 58 2.54 -12.86 -11.92
N LEU A 59 1.59 -11.93 -11.97
CA LEU A 59 0.41 -12.05 -12.84
C LEU A 59 0.74 -11.83 -14.32
N SER A 60 1.80 -11.09 -14.64
CA SER A 60 2.26 -10.85 -16.02
C SER A 60 3.31 -11.85 -16.49
N GLU A 61 3.62 -12.87 -15.68
CA GLU A 61 4.66 -13.87 -15.96
C GLU A 61 6.06 -13.26 -16.18
N GLU A 62 6.29 -12.05 -15.65
CA GLU A 62 7.60 -11.41 -15.67
C GLU A 62 8.50 -12.08 -14.62
N ASN A 63 9.70 -12.48 -15.02
CA ASN A 63 10.63 -13.25 -14.20
C ASN A 63 11.80 -12.42 -13.65
N ASN A 64 11.78 -11.09 -13.82
CA ASN A 64 12.76 -10.19 -13.24
C ASN A 64 12.20 -9.52 -11.98
N PHE A 65 12.78 -9.86 -10.83
CA PHE A 65 12.40 -9.32 -9.52
C PHE A 65 13.56 -8.63 -8.80
N ASP A 66 14.61 -8.21 -9.50
CA ASP A 66 15.84 -7.70 -8.88
C ASP A 66 15.57 -6.51 -7.94
N PHE A 67 14.70 -5.59 -8.38
CA PHE A 67 14.31 -4.41 -7.60
C PHE A 67 13.50 -4.79 -6.34
N GLU A 68 12.48 -5.63 -6.49
CA GLU A 68 11.67 -6.10 -5.36
C GLU A 68 12.52 -6.90 -4.38
N LYS A 69 13.48 -7.69 -4.88
CA LYS A 69 14.38 -8.49 -4.06
C LYS A 69 15.30 -7.65 -3.20
N GLU A 70 15.99 -6.67 -3.81
CA GLU A 70 16.81 -5.73 -3.06
C GLU A 70 16.00 -5.02 -1.96
N PHE A 71 14.78 -4.59 -2.29
CA PHE A 71 13.91 -3.92 -1.32
C PHE A 71 13.45 -4.84 -0.19
N PHE A 72 12.90 -6.02 -0.49
CA PHE A 72 12.35 -6.93 0.52
C PHE A 72 13.43 -7.53 1.42
N ASP A 73 14.63 -7.79 0.89
CA ASP A 73 15.80 -8.18 1.68
C ASP A 73 16.18 -7.09 2.69
N SER A 74 16.12 -5.81 2.28
CA SER A 74 16.46 -4.67 3.16
C SER A 74 15.52 -4.51 4.36
N ILE A 75 14.28 -5.00 4.26
CA ILE A 75 13.27 -4.96 5.33
C ILE A 75 13.01 -6.35 5.94
N SER A 76 13.78 -7.36 5.54
CA SER A 76 13.66 -8.74 6.01
C SER A 76 12.26 -9.35 5.84
N LEU A 77 11.53 -8.96 4.79
CA LEU A 77 10.23 -9.53 4.46
C LEU A 77 10.42 -10.72 3.51
N GLN A 78 10.00 -11.91 3.94
CA GLN A 78 10.01 -13.09 3.06
C GLN A 78 8.81 -13.06 2.13
N VAL A 79 9.06 -13.10 0.82
CA VAL A 79 8.02 -13.06 -0.21
C VAL A 79 8.19 -14.16 -1.26
N ILE A 80 7.13 -14.46 -1.98
CA ILE A 80 7.10 -15.43 -3.08
C ILE A 80 7.42 -14.73 -4.40
N TYR A 81 8.49 -15.15 -5.07
CA TYR A 81 8.90 -14.65 -6.39
C TYR A 81 8.51 -15.57 -7.56
N ASP A 82 7.87 -16.70 -7.30
CA ASP A 82 7.49 -17.66 -8.36
C ASP A 82 6.30 -17.13 -9.19
N CYS A 83 6.53 -16.87 -10.47
CA CYS A 83 5.49 -16.42 -11.41
C CYS A 83 4.46 -17.51 -11.76
N ASN A 84 4.74 -18.79 -11.48
CA ASN A 84 3.77 -19.87 -11.66
C ASN A 84 2.73 -19.90 -10.53
N ILE A 85 3.01 -19.22 -9.41
CA ILE A 85 2.11 -19.15 -8.26
C ILE A 85 1.34 -17.84 -8.32
N LYS A 86 0.02 -17.90 -8.46
CA LYS A 86 -0.82 -16.70 -8.44
C LYS A 86 -0.90 -16.09 -7.03
N PRO A 87 -0.85 -14.75 -6.89
CA PRO A 87 -1.04 -14.08 -5.61
C PRO A 87 -2.37 -14.42 -4.96
N THR A 88 -2.42 -14.43 -3.62
CA THR A 88 -3.68 -14.65 -2.88
C THR A 88 -3.95 -13.54 -1.88
N ILE A 89 -5.23 -13.39 -1.50
CA ILE A 89 -5.61 -12.44 -0.43
C ILE A 89 -4.98 -12.81 0.91
N ASP A 90 -4.85 -14.11 1.22
CA ASP A 90 -4.24 -14.55 2.47
C ASP A 90 -2.72 -14.23 2.49
N GLU A 91 -2.05 -14.34 1.33
CA GLU A 91 -0.66 -13.92 1.15
C GLU A 91 -0.51 -12.40 1.38
N TYR A 92 -1.39 -11.60 0.76
CA TYR A 92 -1.40 -10.14 0.93
C TYR A 92 -1.62 -9.73 2.39
N GLU A 93 -2.64 -10.30 3.05
CA GLU A 93 -2.94 -10.05 4.46
C GLU A 93 -1.76 -10.43 5.36
N ALA A 94 -1.08 -11.54 5.08
CA ALA A 94 0.10 -11.98 5.84
C ALA A 94 1.28 -11.00 5.72
N TYR A 95 1.55 -10.48 4.51
CA TYR A 95 2.61 -9.49 4.32
C TYR A 95 2.32 -8.19 5.05
N LEU A 96 1.09 -7.65 4.93
CA LEU A 96 0.70 -6.44 5.66
C LEU A 96 0.79 -6.60 7.18
N LYS A 97 0.38 -7.77 7.69
CA LYS A 97 0.49 -8.11 9.11
C LYS A 97 1.95 -8.15 9.56
N THR A 98 2.85 -8.73 8.76
CA THR A 98 4.29 -8.79 9.05
C THR A 98 4.91 -7.40 9.10
N LEU A 99 4.42 -6.48 8.25
CA LEU A 99 4.82 -5.08 8.22
C LEU A 99 4.16 -4.22 9.31
N ASN A 100 3.30 -4.79 10.15
CA ASN A 100 2.50 -4.06 11.15
C ASN A 100 1.67 -2.91 10.57
N VAL A 101 1.18 -3.06 9.34
CA VAL A 101 0.32 -2.04 8.71
C VAL A 101 -1.05 -2.04 9.40
N PRO A 102 -1.46 -0.95 10.09
CA PRO A 102 -2.68 -0.87 10.90
C PRO A 102 -3.94 -0.58 10.05
N LEU A 103 -3.97 -1.05 8.80
CA LEU A 103 -5.04 -0.78 7.84
C LEU A 103 -5.82 -2.05 7.55
N ASN A 104 -7.11 -1.88 7.24
CA ASN A 104 -7.89 -2.98 6.68
C ASN A 104 -7.36 -3.33 5.26
N PRO A 105 -6.89 -4.56 5.02
CA PRO A 105 -6.29 -4.95 3.74
C PRO A 105 -7.19 -4.72 2.53
N LYS A 106 -8.49 -5.03 2.64
CA LYS A 106 -9.46 -4.83 1.55
C LYS A 106 -9.62 -3.34 1.21
N TYR A 107 -9.75 -2.47 2.21
CA TYR A 107 -9.90 -1.04 1.98
C TYR A 107 -8.62 -0.38 1.47
N LEU A 108 -7.46 -0.91 1.84
CA LEU A 108 -6.18 -0.50 1.27
C LEU A 108 -6.10 -0.85 -0.22
N LEU A 109 -6.45 -2.07 -0.60
CA LEU A 109 -6.51 -2.48 -2.02
C LEU A 109 -7.50 -1.63 -2.83
N MET A 110 -8.69 -1.35 -2.29
CA MET A 110 -9.67 -0.49 -2.94
C MET A 110 -9.11 0.92 -3.17
N ALA A 111 -8.41 1.48 -2.18
CA ALA A 111 -7.81 2.80 -2.26
C ALA A 111 -6.69 2.88 -3.31
N ILE A 112 -5.83 1.86 -3.38
CA ILE A 112 -4.76 1.77 -4.40
C ILE A 112 -5.38 1.57 -5.79
N ASN A 113 -6.37 0.68 -5.94
CA ASN A 113 -7.01 0.40 -7.24
C ASN A 113 -7.67 1.65 -7.84
N ARG A 114 -8.29 2.49 -7.01
CA ARG A 114 -8.97 3.72 -7.42
C ARG A 114 -8.03 4.78 -7.99
N GLN A 115 -6.75 4.75 -7.60
CA GLN A 115 -5.76 5.70 -8.09
C GLN A 115 -5.06 5.23 -9.36
N HIS A 116 -5.42 4.06 -9.88
CA HIS A 116 -4.79 3.43 -11.04
C HIS A 116 -3.27 3.25 -10.95
N GLU A 117 -2.69 3.31 -9.75
CA GLU A 117 -1.24 3.20 -9.56
C GLU A 117 -0.72 1.77 -9.80
N SER A 118 -1.60 0.76 -9.86
CA SER A 118 -1.25 -0.63 -10.19
C SER A 118 -2.50 -1.51 -10.41
N ASN A 119 -3.01 -1.52 -11.65
CA ASN A 119 -4.38 -1.98 -11.94
C ASN A 119 -4.62 -3.49 -11.89
N ASN A 120 -3.66 -4.35 -12.23
CA ASN A 120 -3.97 -5.77 -12.43
C ASN A 120 -4.02 -6.57 -11.12
N ALA A 121 -3.01 -6.41 -10.26
CA ALA A 121 -2.93 -7.12 -8.98
C ALA A 121 -4.03 -6.68 -8.01
N CYS A 122 -4.31 -5.37 -7.89
CA CYS A 122 -5.35 -4.90 -6.98
C CYS A 122 -6.73 -5.43 -7.38
N GLN A 123 -7.08 -5.30 -8.66
CA GLN A 123 -8.32 -5.85 -9.21
C GLN A 123 -8.42 -7.36 -8.99
N PHE A 124 -7.36 -8.10 -9.31
CA PHE A 124 -7.29 -9.56 -9.14
C PHE A 124 -7.53 -9.99 -7.68
N LEU A 125 -6.92 -9.32 -6.72
CA LEU A 125 -7.11 -9.61 -5.29
C LEU A 125 -8.51 -9.20 -4.80
N LEU A 126 -9.04 -8.05 -5.27
CA LEU A 126 -10.40 -7.61 -4.92
C LEU A 126 -11.47 -8.60 -5.39
N GLU A 127 -11.29 -9.23 -6.55
CA GLU A 127 -12.19 -10.28 -7.04
C GLU A 127 -12.17 -11.54 -6.15
N GLN A 128 -11.05 -11.85 -5.50
CA GLN A 128 -11.00 -12.95 -4.53
C GLN A 128 -11.79 -12.64 -3.26
N TYR A 129 -11.77 -11.39 -2.79
CA TYR A 129 -12.59 -10.94 -1.65
C TYR A 129 -14.10 -11.04 -1.90
N LEU A 130 -14.55 -11.07 -3.16
CA LEU A 130 -15.96 -11.26 -3.50
C LEU A 130 -16.39 -12.74 -3.44
N LYS A 131 -15.44 -13.67 -3.38
CA LYS A 131 -15.66 -15.13 -3.40
C LYS A 131 -15.44 -15.78 -2.02
N LYS A 132 -14.97 -15.02 -1.03
CA LYS A 132 -14.76 -15.45 0.36
C LYS A 132 -16.01 -15.16 1.17
#